data_AF-A0A9Q4Q100-F1
#
_entry.id   AF-A0A9Q4Q100-F1
#
_cell.length_a   1.000
_cell.length_b   1.000
_cell.length_c   1.000
_cell.angle_alpha   90.00
_cell.angle_beta   90.00
_cell.angle_gamma   90.00
#
_symmetry.space_group_name_H-M   'P 1'
#
loop_
_entity.id
_entity.type
_entity.pdbx_description
1 polymer ?
#
loop_
_entity_poly.entity_id
_entity_poly.type
_entity_poly.pdbx_seq_one_letter_code
_entity_poly.pdbx_strand_id
1 'polypeptide(L)'
;MTRNEPIADGRTTDRTAQHTRRRVVKVIGAGAAIASTGVGTAAAAAEPTTDPDDLAFVETDGTEFVAGGEPVYFNGANNFWITHEYEGTRQRIDDVLDLYRELGIDLVRFWAHGEGKDGPLALQPEPGEYNEEALQNLDYLIEAARERGIRLIATLVDNWDHEGGMLQYAEWAGGESRYEFYTMDETREMYRTHVETILTRENSISGIEWREDPTIMLWELANEPRLEQDDVPADMDSLEPPEHREILGTWFEDMSAYVKALDGNHLVSTGSEGHYYGTWEDEYPDGNWDGQDYVAHHSIETIDACSFHLYPDHWNVPLEEGAEYIRNRVVDAHEEIGKPAYLGEFNVDDTTHDLETKNETLASWYDVADEYDCNAVLPWQVVLEETQDHDGFQLYASESGHLIEEYAAVVDEKSGGSDPETIPVGEYEARDLDDDGLYEDVNGDNETTHGDVNALFEHRDADGIRNNPEQFDFDGNGRFGFSDILALLEEL
;
A
#
# COMPACT_ATOMS: atom_id res chain seq x y z
N MET A 1 9.76 31.24 -0.86
CA MET A 1 9.31 32.56 -1.40
C MET A 1 9.92 32.89 -2.79
N THR A 2 9.22 32.60 -3.90
CA THR A 2 9.29 33.37 -5.17
C THR A 2 7.94 33.26 -5.89
N ARG A 3 7.15 34.35 -5.83
CA ARG A 3 5.86 34.49 -6.51
C ARG A 3 6.01 34.89 -7.98
N ASN A 4 5.25 34.21 -8.84
CA ASN A 4 4.41 34.67 -9.96
C ASN A 4 4.87 35.78 -10.93
N GLU A 5 4.68 35.55 -12.23
CA GLU A 5 3.50 36.12 -12.93
C GLU A 5 3.23 35.49 -14.32
N PRO A 6 1.95 35.50 -14.78
CA PRO A 6 1.45 34.80 -15.97
C PRO A 6 1.45 35.67 -17.23
N ILE A 7 1.41 35.04 -18.42
CA ILE A 7 1.18 35.75 -19.68
C ILE A 7 -0.01 35.13 -20.43
N ALA A 8 -1.07 35.92 -20.57
CA ALA A 8 -2.15 35.70 -21.53
C ALA A 8 -2.23 36.88 -22.52
N ASP A 9 -2.22 36.55 -23.82
CA ASP A 9 -3.25 36.89 -24.82
C ASP A 9 -2.70 37.14 -26.24
N GLY A 10 -3.23 36.35 -27.19
CA GLY A 10 -3.81 36.90 -28.42
C GLY A 10 -2.88 37.28 -29.56
N ARG A 11 -2.81 36.40 -30.59
CA ARG A 11 -3.06 36.80 -31.99
C ARG A 11 -3.28 35.61 -32.92
N THR A 12 -4.51 35.54 -33.39
CA THR A 12 -4.98 34.83 -34.58
C THR A 12 -4.16 35.16 -35.83
N THR A 13 -3.70 34.13 -36.55
CA THR A 13 -3.65 34.16 -38.02
C THR A 13 -4.02 32.80 -38.60
N ASP A 14 -5.21 32.75 -39.19
CA ASP A 14 -5.72 31.73 -40.09
C ASP A 14 -4.80 31.59 -41.32
N ARG A 15 -4.30 30.37 -41.56
CA ARG A 15 -3.78 29.95 -42.86
C ARG A 15 -4.10 28.47 -43.11
N THR A 16 -5.27 28.28 -43.70
CA THR A 16 -5.63 27.15 -44.54
C THR A 16 -4.53 26.78 -45.56
N ALA A 17 -4.06 25.53 -45.52
CA ALA A 17 -3.37 24.90 -46.65
C ALA A 17 -3.73 23.41 -46.72
N GLN A 18 -4.59 23.09 -47.69
CA GLN A 18 -4.93 21.75 -48.13
C GLN A 18 -3.69 21.03 -48.68
N HIS A 19 -3.37 19.84 -48.17
CA HIS A 19 -2.58 18.87 -48.93
C HIS A 19 -3.13 17.44 -48.85
N THR A 20 -3.88 17.15 -49.92
CA THR A 20 -4.09 15.90 -50.66
C THR A 20 -3.41 14.63 -50.14
N ARG A 21 -4.26 13.67 -49.75
CA ARG A 21 -3.97 12.23 -49.54
C ARG A 21 -3.24 11.62 -50.74
N ARG A 22 -2.14 10.89 -50.48
CA ARG A 22 -1.60 9.85 -51.37
C ARG A 22 -1.53 8.53 -50.61
N ARG A 23 -2.45 7.62 -50.96
CA ARG A 23 -2.37 6.19 -50.65
C ARG A 23 -1.16 5.61 -51.38
N VAL A 24 -0.28 4.93 -50.65
CA VAL A 24 0.65 3.95 -51.20
C VAL A 24 0.22 2.59 -50.69
N VAL A 25 -0.31 1.78 -51.62
CA VAL A 25 -0.58 0.36 -51.43
C VAL A 25 0.74 -0.37 -51.64
N LYS A 26 1.21 -1.11 -50.64
CA LYS A 26 2.22 -2.16 -50.80
C LYS A 26 1.56 -3.49 -50.47
N VAL A 27 1.39 -4.30 -51.52
CA VAL A 27 1.06 -5.72 -51.44
C VAL A 27 2.38 -6.48 -51.33
N ILE A 28 2.58 -7.26 -50.27
CA ILE A 28 3.60 -8.33 -50.24
C ILE A 28 2.98 -9.56 -49.55
N GLY A 29 2.88 -10.62 -50.36
CA GLY A 29 2.99 -12.06 -50.09
C GLY A 29 2.62 -12.63 -48.72
N ALA A 30 1.61 -13.50 -48.75
CA ALA A 30 1.33 -14.50 -47.73
C ALA A 30 2.52 -15.46 -47.52
N GLY A 31 2.90 -15.63 -46.26
CA GLY A 31 3.72 -16.72 -45.76
C GLY A 31 3.32 -16.95 -44.30
N ALA A 32 2.47 -17.95 -44.06
CA ALA A 32 2.05 -18.33 -42.73
C ALA A 32 3.22 -19.00 -41.99
N ALA A 33 3.69 -18.35 -40.93
CA ALA A 33 4.42 -19.00 -39.84
C ALA A 33 3.58 -18.74 -38.59
N ILE A 34 2.98 -19.82 -38.07
CA ILE A 34 2.31 -19.82 -36.77
C ILE A 34 3.45 -19.87 -35.76
N ALA A 35 3.77 -18.73 -35.15
CA ALA A 35 4.51 -18.69 -33.91
C ALA A 35 3.45 -18.63 -32.81
N SER A 36 3.25 -19.76 -32.14
CA SER A 36 2.54 -19.83 -30.87
C SER A 36 3.43 -19.15 -29.82
N THR A 37 3.18 -17.88 -29.56
CA THR A 37 3.63 -17.25 -28.31
C THR A 37 2.75 -17.83 -27.22
N GLY A 38 3.33 -18.69 -26.39
CA GLY A 38 2.72 -19.11 -25.14
C GLY A 38 2.43 -17.85 -24.33
N VAL A 39 1.18 -17.69 -23.94
CA VAL A 39 0.78 -16.76 -22.89
C VAL A 39 1.19 -17.48 -21.62
N GLY A 40 2.21 -16.98 -20.92
CA GLY A 40 2.43 -17.36 -19.53
C GLY A 40 1.21 -16.88 -18.76
N THR A 41 0.47 -17.81 -18.19
CA THR A 41 -0.55 -17.51 -17.19
C THR A 41 0.19 -17.14 -15.93
N ALA A 42 0.00 -15.91 -15.45
CA ALA A 42 0.37 -15.53 -14.09
C ALA A 42 -0.36 -16.49 -13.13
N ALA A 43 0.38 -17.05 -12.17
CA ALA A 43 -0.21 -17.81 -11.08
C ALA A 43 -1.12 -16.86 -10.28
N ALA A 44 -2.36 -17.29 -10.04
CA ALA A 44 -3.28 -16.53 -9.20
C ALA A 44 -2.87 -16.77 -7.75
N ALA A 45 -2.61 -15.71 -6.99
CA ALA A 45 -2.29 -15.80 -5.57
C ALA A 45 -3.34 -16.64 -4.81
N ALA A 46 -2.87 -17.47 -3.87
CA ALA A 46 -3.69 -18.33 -3.04
C ALA A 46 -4.85 -17.57 -2.39
N GLU A 47 -6.06 -18.16 -2.40
CA GLU A 47 -7.18 -17.56 -1.69
C GLU A 47 -6.94 -17.63 -0.17
N PRO A 48 -7.19 -16.52 0.57
CA PRO A 48 -7.03 -16.52 2.02
C PRO A 48 -7.94 -17.57 2.66
N THR A 49 -7.34 -18.40 3.52
CA THR A 49 -7.97 -19.57 4.14
C THR A 49 -9.00 -19.24 5.23
N THR A 50 -9.18 -17.94 5.54
CA THR A 50 -10.18 -17.44 6.48
C THR A 50 -11.41 -16.93 5.73
N ASP A 51 -12.60 -17.43 6.10
CA ASP A 51 -13.88 -16.85 5.68
C ASP A 51 -13.84 -15.33 5.95
N PRO A 52 -14.12 -14.46 4.95
CA PRO A 52 -14.19 -13.02 5.13
C PRO A 52 -15.06 -12.57 6.32
N ASP A 53 -16.03 -13.40 6.72
CA ASP A 53 -16.91 -13.15 7.86
C ASP A 53 -16.28 -13.47 9.25
N ASP A 54 -15.07 -14.05 9.30
CA ASP A 54 -14.37 -14.47 10.53
C ASP A 54 -13.02 -13.73 10.75
N LEU A 55 -12.76 -12.63 10.02
CA LEU A 55 -11.53 -11.84 10.18
C LEU A 55 -11.39 -11.30 11.62
N ALA A 56 -10.27 -11.60 12.27
CA ALA A 56 -9.90 -10.95 13.52
C ALA A 56 -9.40 -9.53 13.27
N PHE A 57 -9.67 -8.62 14.21
CA PHE A 57 -8.99 -7.33 14.26
C PHE A 57 -7.48 -7.55 14.41
N VAL A 58 -6.70 -6.70 13.76
CA VAL A 58 -5.25 -6.68 13.95
C VAL A 58 -4.94 -5.96 15.24
N GLU A 59 -4.13 -6.59 16.07
CA GLU A 59 -3.64 -6.09 17.36
C GLU A 59 -2.10 -5.98 17.31
N THR A 60 -1.49 -5.61 18.44
CA THR A 60 -0.04 -5.62 18.60
C THR A 60 0.38 -6.54 19.75
N ASP A 61 1.45 -7.31 19.56
CA ASP A 61 2.15 -8.01 20.65
C ASP A 61 3.62 -7.59 20.65
N GLY A 62 3.96 -6.63 21.51
CA GLY A 62 5.29 -6.03 21.51
C GLY A 62 5.56 -5.30 20.18
N THR A 63 6.49 -5.84 19.40
CA THR A 63 6.96 -5.25 18.13
C THR A 63 6.33 -5.90 16.90
N GLU A 64 5.35 -6.78 17.08
CA GLU A 64 4.69 -7.49 15.98
C GLU A 64 3.22 -7.05 15.85
N PHE A 65 2.72 -7.01 14.62
CA PHE A 65 1.28 -7.10 14.40
C PHE A 65 0.83 -8.54 14.60
N VAL A 66 -0.34 -8.72 15.20
CA VAL A 66 -0.94 -10.04 15.40
C VAL A 66 -2.42 -10.03 15.01
N ALA A 67 -2.92 -11.11 14.42
CA ALA A 67 -4.33 -11.29 14.13
C ALA A 67 -4.78 -12.66 14.62
N GLY A 68 -5.83 -12.72 15.46
CA GLY A 68 -6.28 -14.00 16.04
C GLY A 68 -5.26 -14.66 16.98
N GLY A 69 -4.24 -13.92 17.42
CA GLY A 69 -3.17 -14.40 18.30
C GLY A 69 -1.94 -14.94 17.59
N GLU A 70 -1.90 -14.89 16.25
CA GLU A 70 -0.72 -15.26 15.45
C GLU A 70 -0.09 -14.01 14.82
N PRO A 71 1.25 -13.96 14.64
CA PRO A 71 1.92 -12.88 13.93
C PRO A 71 1.39 -12.71 12.50
N VAL A 72 1.29 -11.46 12.06
CA VAL A 72 0.93 -11.13 10.68
C VAL A 72 1.83 -10.00 10.17
N TYR A 73 2.33 -10.16 8.96
CA TYR A 73 3.07 -9.17 8.19
C TYR A 73 2.23 -8.80 6.97
N PHE A 74 2.48 -7.63 6.39
CA PHE A 74 1.71 -7.18 5.23
C PHE A 74 2.59 -6.71 4.09
N ASN A 75 2.22 -7.13 2.88
CA ASN A 75 2.73 -6.60 1.63
C ASN A 75 1.64 -5.68 1.05
N GLY A 76 1.87 -4.38 1.08
CA GLY A 76 0.82 -3.42 0.83
C GLY A 76 0.93 -2.65 -0.48
N ALA A 77 0.03 -1.69 -0.65
CA ALA A 77 0.12 -0.65 -1.66
C ALA A 77 -0.62 0.61 -1.22
N ASN A 78 -0.16 1.76 -1.70
CA ASN A 78 -0.93 3.00 -1.64
C ASN A 78 -1.83 3.14 -2.85
N ASN A 79 -3.09 3.54 -2.63
CA ASN A 79 -4.00 3.97 -3.70
C ASN A 79 -4.97 5.03 -3.20
N PHE A 80 -4.49 6.26 -3.12
CA PHE A 80 -5.25 7.35 -2.52
C PHE A 80 -6.54 7.72 -3.26
N TRP A 81 -6.60 7.41 -4.55
CA TRP A 81 -7.65 7.84 -5.46
C TRP A 81 -8.50 6.68 -5.99
N ILE A 82 -8.42 5.51 -5.36
CA ILE A 82 -9.13 4.29 -5.77
C ILE A 82 -10.66 4.50 -5.92
N THR A 83 -11.23 5.50 -5.24
CA THR A 83 -12.66 5.85 -5.29
C THR A 83 -13.01 7.11 -6.11
N HIS A 84 -12.04 7.78 -6.73
CA HIS A 84 -12.17 9.14 -7.27
C HIS A 84 -12.87 9.26 -8.65
N GLU A 85 -13.54 8.21 -9.17
CA GLU A 85 -14.09 8.17 -10.54
C GLU A 85 -15.57 7.71 -10.65
N TYR A 86 -16.57 8.59 -10.43
CA TYR A 86 -17.98 8.17 -10.31
C TYR A 86 -18.58 7.23 -11.38
N GLU A 87 -18.25 7.37 -12.66
CA GLU A 87 -18.75 6.43 -13.67
C GLU A 87 -17.75 5.27 -13.82
N GLY A 88 -18.06 4.13 -13.21
CA GLY A 88 -17.21 2.94 -13.27
C GLY A 88 -16.29 2.77 -12.08
N THR A 89 -16.30 3.65 -11.07
CA THR A 89 -15.44 3.53 -9.88
C THR A 89 -15.54 2.15 -9.21
N ARG A 90 -16.73 1.55 -9.09
CA ARG A 90 -16.84 0.20 -8.52
C ARG A 90 -16.09 -0.86 -9.33
N GLN A 91 -16.21 -0.82 -10.65
CA GLN A 91 -15.46 -1.74 -11.53
C GLN A 91 -13.96 -1.48 -11.40
N ARG A 92 -13.55 -0.21 -11.34
CA ARG A 92 -12.15 0.15 -11.10
C ARG A 92 -11.63 -0.37 -9.76
N ILE A 93 -12.42 -0.24 -8.69
CA ILE A 93 -12.10 -0.80 -7.37
C ILE A 93 -11.89 -2.31 -7.50
N ASP A 94 -12.80 -3.01 -8.17
CA ASP A 94 -12.65 -4.45 -8.42
C ASP A 94 -11.38 -4.77 -9.19
N ASP A 95 -11.12 -4.07 -10.31
CA ASP A 95 -9.95 -4.30 -11.18
C ASP A 95 -8.63 -4.05 -10.42
N VAL A 96 -8.57 -2.99 -9.61
CA VAL A 96 -7.40 -2.67 -8.77
C VAL A 96 -7.18 -3.73 -7.70
N LEU A 97 -8.24 -4.12 -6.98
CA LEU A 97 -8.10 -5.11 -5.90
C LEU A 97 -7.83 -6.52 -6.44
N ASP A 98 -8.32 -6.84 -7.64
CA ASP A 98 -7.99 -8.08 -8.35
C ASP A 98 -6.51 -8.09 -8.73
N LEU A 99 -5.97 -6.99 -9.27
CA LEU A 99 -4.53 -6.84 -9.52
C LEU A 99 -3.72 -6.98 -8.22
N TYR A 100 -4.19 -6.36 -7.13
CA TYR A 100 -3.49 -6.43 -5.85
C TYR A 100 -3.43 -7.86 -5.33
N ARG A 101 -4.53 -8.62 -5.43
CA ARG A 101 -4.49 -10.05 -5.16
C ARG A 101 -3.49 -10.78 -6.04
N GLU A 102 -3.49 -10.55 -7.35
CA GLU A 102 -2.54 -11.20 -8.28
C GLU A 102 -1.07 -10.95 -7.89
N LEU A 103 -0.76 -9.77 -7.32
CA LEU A 103 0.58 -9.42 -6.87
C LEU A 103 0.92 -9.86 -5.44
N GLY A 104 -0.01 -10.51 -4.72
CA GLY A 104 0.16 -10.84 -3.31
C GLY A 104 0.14 -9.62 -2.39
N ILE A 105 -0.60 -8.57 -2.76
CA ILE A 105 -0.87 -7.41 -1.92
C ILE A 105 -2.10 -7.71 -1.05
N ASP A 106 -1.92 -7.58 0.27
CA ASP A 106 -2.93 -7.88 1.29
C ASP A 106 -3.27 -6.69 2.19
N LEU A 107 -2.68 -5.52 1.93
CA LEU A 107 -2.95 -4.27 2.66
C LEU A 107 -3.01 -3.06 1.73
N VAL A 108 -4.09 -2.28 1.81
CA VAL A 108 -4.23 -1.05 1.02
C VAL A 108 -4.36 0.16 1.91
N ARG A 109 -3.48 1.14 1.70
CA ARG A 109 -3.59 2.47 2.31
C ARG A 109 -4.36 3.40 1.38
N PHE A 110 -5.44 4.01 1.91
CA PHE A 110 -6.34 4.89 1.17
C PHE A 110 -6.72 6.13 1.99
N TRP A 111 -7.22 7.16 1.30
CA TRP A 111 -7.67 8.39 1.93
C TRP A 111 -9.15 8.34 2.28
N ALA A 112 -9.47 8.50 3.57
CA ALA A 112 -10.81 8.62 4.10
C ALA A 112 -11.19 10.09 4.38
N HIS A 113 -10.59 11.02 3.62
CA HIS A 113 -10.73 12.46 3.76
C HIS A 113 -10.88 13.13 2.37
N GLY A 114 -11.10 14.44 2.31
CA GLY A 114 -11.27 15.16 1.04
C GLY A 114 -12.04 16.47 1.21
N GLU A 115 -11.36 17.50 1.72
CA GLU A 115 -11.95 18.73 2.25
C GLU A 115 -12.14 19.81 1.18
N GLY A 116 -13.30 20.46 1.15
CA GLY A 116 -13.50 21.77 0.49
C GLY A 116 -13.32 21.80 -1.03
N LYS A 117 -13.14 20.64 -1.68
CA LYS A 117 -13.10 20.53 -3.14
C LYS A 117 -14.49 20.71 -3.74
N ASP A 118 -14.51 21.03 -5.03
CA ASP A 118 -15.70 20.96 -5.85
C ASP A 118 -15.80 19.59 -6.52
N GLY A 119 -17.00 19.02 -6.58
CA GLY A 119 -17.30 17.86 -7.41
C GLY A 119 -16.83 16.52 -6.81
N PRO A 120 -16.36 15.57 -7.63
CA PRO A 120 -16.28 14.16 -7.26
C PRO A 120 -15.30 13.79 -6.15
N LEU A 121 -14.31 14.65 -5.94
CA LEU A 121 -13.20 14.43 -5.00
C LEU A 121 -13.53 14.95 -3.59
N ALA A 122 -14.63 15.70 -3.45
CA ALA A 122 -14.99 16.34 -2.20
C ALA A 122 -15.76 15.37 -1.31
N LEU A 123 -15.04 14.60 -0.49
CA LEU A 123 -15.66 13.78 0.55
C LEU A 123 -16.43 14.65 1.55
N GLN A 124 -15.81 15.76 1.96
CA GLN A 124 -16.37 16.74 2.89
C GLN A 124 -16.37 18.15 2.25
N PRO A 125 -17.44 18.52 1.52
CA PRO A 125 -17.50 19.81 0.83
C PRO A 125 -17.52 21.04 1.75
N GLU A 126 -18.15 20.92 2.93
CA GLU A 126 -18.23 21.97 3.96
C GLU A 126 -18.05 21.33 5.35
N PRO A 127 -17.67 22.09 6.41
CA PRO A 127 -17.48 21.52 7.75
C PRO A 127 -18.69 20.71 8.24
N GLY A 128 -18.49 19.40 8.42
CA GLY A 128 -19.53 18.48 8.89
C GLY A 128 -20.61 18.12 7.85
N GLU A 129 -20.48 18.56 6.60
CA GLU A 129 -21.32 18.12 5.48
C GLU A 129 -20.54 17.14 4.60
N TYR A 130 -21.19 16.05 4.19
CA TYR A 130 -20.53 14.97 3.45
C TYR A 130 -21.21 14.65 2.13
N ASN A 131 -20.39 14.25 1.17
CA ASN A 131 -20.83 13.70 -0.08
C ASN A 131 -21.14 12.20 0.09
N GLU A 132 -22.43 11.88 0.21
CA GLU A 132 -22.90 10.51 0.42
C GLU A 132 -22.53 9.56 -0.74
N GLU A 133 -22.41 10.04 -1.97
CA GLU A 133 -21.99 9.19 -3.10
C GLU A 133 -20.51 8.79 -2.98
N ALA A 134 -19.65 9.71 -2.52
CA ALA A 134 -18.26 9.41 -2.23
C ALA A 134 -18.12 8.42 -1.07
N LEU A 135 -18.88 8.63 0.02
CA LEU A 135 -18.89 7.70 1.16
C LEU A 135 -19.42 6.30 0.77
N GLN A 136 -20.38 6.20 -0.14
CA GLN A 136 -20.86 4.91 -0.66
C GLN A 136 -19.84 4.18 -1.54
N ASN A 137 -18.89 4.90 -2.16
CA ASN A 137 -17.78 4.26 -2.86
C ASN A 137 -16.73 3.75 -1.89
N LEU A 138 -16.48 4.46 -0.78
CA LEU A 138 -15.62 3.96 0.30
C LEU A 138 -16.26 2.76 1.02
N ASP A 139 -17.57 2.78 1.26
CA ASP A 139 -18.30 1.60 1.75
C ASP A 139 -18.08 0.39 0.83
N TYR A 140 -18.15 0.60 -0.49
CA TYR A 140 -17.91 -0.45 -1.48
C TYR A 140 -16.46 -0.95 -1.47
N LEU A 141 -15.48 -0.05 -1.33
CA LEU A 141 -14.07 -0.40 -1.20
C LEU A 141 -13.84 -1.36 -0.02
N ILE A 142 -14.43 -1.05 1.14
CA ILE A 142 -14.30 -1.89 2.35
C ILE A 142 -14.89 -3.29 2.10
N GLU A 143 -16.08 -3.37 1.49
CA GLU A 143 -16.68 -4.68 1.18
C GLU A 143 -15.86 -5.46 0.15
N ALA A 144 -15.42 -4.81 -0.93
CA ALA A 144 -14.65 -5.43 -1.99
C ALA A 144 -13.27 -5.90 -1.51
N ALA A 145 -12.65 -5.16 -0.59
CA ALA A 145 -11.42 -5.57 0.09
C ALA A 145 -11.67 -6.76 1.03
N ARG A 146 -12.79 -6.76 1.79
CA ARG A 146 -13.17 -7.88 2.67
C ARG A 146 -13.35 -9.18 1.88
N GLU A 147 -14.12 -9.13 0.79
CA GLU A 147 -14.29 -10.27 -0.13
C GLU A 147 -12.95 -10.79 -0.67
N ARG A 148 -11.95 -9.92 -0.68
CA ARG A 148 -10.59 -10.22 -1.13
C ARG A 148 -9.59 -10.52 -0.02
N GLY A 149 -10.01 -10.54 1.24
CA GLY A 149 -9.11 -10.70 2.38
C GLY A 149 -8.04 -9.60 2.50
N ILE A 150 -8.19 -8.49 1.77
CA ILE A 150 -7.30 -7.35 1.80
C ILE A 150 -7.70 -6.46 2.99
N ARG A 151 -6.72 -6.10 3.82
CA ARG A 151 -6.88 -5.15 4.92
C ARG A 151 -6.70 -3.71 4.46
N LEU A 152 -7.19 -2.77 5.25
CA LEU A 152 -7.16 -1.34 4.92
C LEU A 152 -6.51 -0.47 6.00
N ILE A 153 -5.68 0.48 5.57
CA ILE A 153 -5.27 1.65 6.37
C ILE A 153 -6.06 2.85 5.88
N ALA A 154 -6.79 3.51 6.79
CA ALA A 154 -7.62 4.67 6.46
C ALA A 154 -7.00 5.95 7.03
N THR A 155 -6.57 6.85 6.14
CA THR A 155 -5.97 8.14 6.51
C THR A 155 -7.01 9.24 6.63
N LEU A 156 -7.03 9.95 7.77
CA LEU A 156 -8.19 10.78 8.17
C LEU A 156 -8.08 12.28 7.81
N VAL A 157 -6.92 12.77 7.39
CA VAL A 157 -6.71 14.12 6.85
C VAL A 157 -5.37 14.15 6.13
N ASP A 158 -5.16 15.07 5.20
CA ASP A 158 -3.87 15.27 4.54
C ASP A 158 -3.18 16.55 5.02
N ASN A 159 -1.86 16.50 5.20
CA ASN A 159 -1.04 17.68 5.41
C ASN A 159 -1.02 18.57 4.16
N TRP A 160 -1.01 17.97 2.98
CA TRP A 160 -0.90 18.68 1.71
C TRP A 160 -2.23 19.21 1.19
N ASP A 161 -2.16 20.19 0.29
CA ASP A 161 -3.35 20.93 -0.18
C ASP A 161 -4.05 20.27 -1.39
N HIS A 162 -3.53 19.13 -1.85
CA HIS A 162 -3.94 18.47 -3.10
C HIS A 162 -5.41 18.08 -3.08
N GLU A 163 -5.88 17.46 -1.98
CA GLU A 163 -7.28 17.07 -1.77
C GLU A 163 -7.97 17.88 -0.65
N GLY A 164 -7.41 19.04 -0.30
CA GLY A 164 -7.95 19.92 0.74
C GLY A 164 -7.02 19.97 1.94
N GLY A 165 -7.22 19.07 2.90
CA GLY A 165 -6.29 18.84 4.00
C GLY A 165 -6.37 19.87 5.13
N MET A 166 -5.32 19.89 5.94
CA MET A 166 -5.25 20.68 7.17
C MET A 166 -5.44 22.18 6.95
N LEU A 167 -4.90 22.73 5.84
CA LEU A 167 -5.08 24.14 5.51
C LEU A 167 -6.56 24.47 5.25
N GLN A 168 -7.31 23.56 4.62
CA GLN A 168 -8.74 23.78 4.36
C GLN A 168 -9.56 23.90 5.65
N TYR A 169 -9.25 23.07 6.65
CA TYR A 169 -9.86 23.20 7.98
C TYR A 169 -9.49 24.53 8.66
N ALA A 170 -8.23 24.95 8.57
CA ALA A 170 -7.80 26.25 9.09
C ALA A 170 -8.58 27.40 8.43
N GLU A 171 -8.72 27.38 7.10
CA GLU A 171 -9.48 28.39 6.36
C GLU A 171 -10.97 28.43 6.75
N TRP A 172 -11.60 27.27 6.97
CA TRP A 172 -12.98 27.21 7.45
C TRP A 172 -13.17 27.83 8.84
N ALA A 173 -12.16 27.72 9.71
CA ALA A 173 -12.12 28.38 11.02
C ALA A 173 -11.67 29.86 10.94
N GLY A 174 -11.34 30.36 9.74
CA GLY A 174 -10.87 31.73 9.52
C GLY A 174 -9.38 31.95 9.84
N GLY A 175 -8.60 30.87 9.95
CA GLY A 175 -7.14 30.88 9.93
C GLY A 175 -6.57 31.06 8.53
N GLU A 176 -5.25 31.22 8.45
CA GLU A 176 -4.53 31.47 7.18
C GLU A 176 -3.38 30.48 6.95
N SER A 177 -3.12 29.54 7.87
CA SER A 177 -2.00 28.61 7.82
C SER A 177 -2.28 27.27 8.52
N ARG A 178 -1.41 26.26 8.33
CA ARG A 178 -1.55 24.96 9.01
C ARG A 178 -1.31 25.05 10.52
N TYR A 179 -0.59 26.06 11.01
CA TYR A 179 -0.44 26.29 12.45
C TYR A 179 -1.80 26.35 13.17
N GLU A 180 -2.81 27.01 12.57
CA GLU A 180 -4.14 27.08 13.16
C GLU A 180 -4.87 25.73 13.20
N PHE A 181 -4.62 24.83 12.25
CA PHE A 181 -5.17 23.47 12.29
C PHE A 181 -4.78 22.75 13.58
N TYR A 182 -3.51 22.85 13.96
CA TYR A 182 -3.01 22.21 15.17
C TYR A 182 -3.42 22.93 16.46
N THR A 183 -3.58 24.26 16.44
CA THR A 183 -3.65 25.07 17.67
C THR A 183 -5.02 25.66 18.02
N MET A 184 -5.93 25.80 17.05
CA MET A 184 -7.27 26.34 17.31
C MET A 184 -8.22 25.27 17.87
N ASP A 185 -9.00 25.61 18.89
CA ASP A 185 -10.02 24.71 19.42
C ASP A 185 -11.08 24.36 18.35
N GLU A 186 -11.39 25.31 17.47
CA GLU A 186 -12.40 25.16 16.42
C GLU A 186 -11.98 24.13 15.35
N THR A 187 -10.74 24.18 14.88
CA THR A 187 -10.21 23.20 13.90
C THR A 187 -10.11 21.80 14.51
N ARG A 188 -9.68 21.71 15.79
CA ARG A 188 -9.67 20.46 16.55
C ARG A 188 -11.08 19.86 16.70
N GLU A 189 -12.11 20.68 16.93
CA GLU A 189 -13.50 20.23 16.99
C GLU A 189 -14.03 19.77 15.62
N MET A 190 -13.67 20.47 14.54
CA MET A 190 -14.02 20.07 13.18
C MET A 190 -13.39 18.72 12.80
N TYR A 191 -12.09 18.52 13.06
CA TYR A 191 -11.42 17.25 12.83
C TYR A 191 -12.05 16.11 13.65
N ARG A 192 -12.33 16.33 14.95
CA ARG A 192 -13.03 15.33 15.78
C ARG A 192 -14.42 14.98 15.26
N THR A 193 -15.14 15.96 14.71
CA THR A 193 -16.44 15.72 14.05
C THR A 193 -16.26 14.84 12.80
N HIS A 194 -15.17 15.04 12.05
CA HIS A 194 -14.81 14.20 10.93
C HIS A 194 -14.50 12.76 11.33
N VAL A 195 -13.59 12.59 12.30
CA VAL A 195 -13.26 11.27 12.88
C VAL A 195 -14.52 10.56 13.36
N GLU A 196 -15.39 11.22 14.14
CA GLU A 196 -16.62 10.60 14.62
C GLU A 196 -17.53 10.17 13.46
N THR A 197 -17.64 10.99 12.41
CA THR A 197 -18.47 10.68 11.24
C THR A 197 -17.96 9.45 10.50
N ILE A 198 -16.64 9.37 10.24
CA ILE A 198 -16.03 8.27 9.50
C ILE A 198 -16.09 6.97 10.32
N LEU A 199 -15.60 6.98 11.56
CA LEU A 199 -15.51 5.76 12.37
C LEU A 199 -16.89 5.18 12.72
N THR A 200 -17.90 6.03 12.94
CA THR A 200 -19.26 5.58 13.30
C THR A 200 -20.19 5.43 12.10
N ARG A 201 -19.68 5.58 10.87
CA ARG A 201 -20.48 5.35 9.66
C ARG A 201 -20.88 3.88 9.59
N GLU A 202 -22.18 3.63 9.53
CA GLU A 202 -22.72 2.32 9.15
C GLU A 202 -22.53 2.15 7.63
N ASN A 203 -21.72 1.16 7.25
CA ASN A 203 -21.48 0.82 5.85
C ASN A 203 -22.82 0.50 5.17
N SER A 204 -23.14 1.21 4.08
CA SER A 204 -24.44 1.11 3.40
C SER A 204 -24.73 -0.26 2.75
N ILE A 205 -23.73 -1.14 2.67
CA ILE A 205 -23.83 -2.47 2.06
C ILE A 205 -23.91 -3.55 3.14
N SER A 206 -22.95 -3.62 4.06
CA SER A 206 -22.92 -4.65 5.13
C SER A 206 -23.77 -4.29 6.34
N GLY A 207 -23.99 -3.01 6.60
CA GLY A 207 -24.65 -2.54 7.83
C GLY A 207 -23.75 -2.59 9.08
N ILE A 208 -22.43 -2.75 8.91
CA ILE A 208 -21.43 -2.74 9.98
C ILE A 208 -20.89 -1.31 10.12
N GLU A 209 -20.77 -0.80 11.35
CA GLU A 209 -20.07 0.47 11.57
C GLU A 209 -18.58 0.29 11.24
N TRP A 210 -17.92 1.25 10.58
CA TRP A 210 -16.52 1.09 10.18
C TRP A 210 -15.58 0.75 11.36
N ARG A 211 -15.82 1.32 12.55
CA ARG A 211 -15.07 0.97 13.79
C ARG A 211 -15.30 -0.46 14.31
N GLU A 212 -16.28 -1.17 13.79
CA GLU A 212 -16.60 -2.57 14.12
C GLU A 212 -16.25 -3.52 12.97
N ASP A 213 -15.53 -3.05 11.95
CA ASP A 213 -15.23 -3.79 10.72
C ASP A 213 -13.76 -4.20 10.62
N PRO A 214 -13.42 -5.48 10.87
CA PRO A 214 -12.03 -5.95 10.94
C PRO A 214 -11.28 -5.95 9.60
N THR A 215 -11.94 -5.59 8.50
CA THR A 215 -11.28 -5.29 7.22
C THR A 215 -10.39 -4.06 7.35
N ILE A 216 -10.80 -3.08 8.16
CA ILE A 216 -9.92 -1.96 8.50
C ILE A 216 -8.94 -2.48 9.54
N MET A 217 -7.65 -2.23 9.32
CA MET A 217 -6.58 -2.62 10.23
C MET A 217 -6.24 -1.45 11.17
N LEU A 218 -6.14 -0.24 10.61
CA LEU A 218 -5.53 0.88 11.28
C LEU A 218 -6.11 2.23 10.81
N TRP A 219 -6.30 3.14 11.77
CA TRP A 219 -6.57 4.55 11.53
C TRP A 219 -5.29 5.36 11.54
N GLU A 220 -5.01 6.08 10.45
CA GLU A 220 -3.95 7.08 10.44
C GLU A 220 -4.52 8.45 10.73
N LEU A 221 -3.94 9.11 11.73
CA LEU A 221 -4.39 10.45 12.13
C LEU A 221 -4.28 11.46 10.99
N ALA A 222 -3.19 11.42 10.23
CA ALA A 222 -2.98 12.28 9.08
C ALA A 222 -1.97 11.68 8.08
N ASN A 223 -2.05 12.08 6.81
CA ASN A 223 -0.99 11.87 5.84
C ASN A 223 0.12 12.92 6.06
N GLU A 224 1.35 12.45 6.26
CA GLU A 224 2.57 13.27 6.36
C GLU A 224 2.44 14.57 7.19
N PRO A 225 1.89 14.51 8.42
CA PRO A 225 1.72 15.68 9.28
C PRO A 225 3.05 16.42 9.51
N ARG A 226 3.07 17.70 9.14
CA ARG A 226 4.18 18.61 9.37
C ARG A 226 3.71 19.95 9.95
N LEU A 227 4.60 20.59 10.69
CA LEU A 227 4.48 21.98 11.08
C LEU A 227 5.83 22.65 10.81
N GLU A 228 6.00 23.20 9.61
CA GLU A 228 7.22 23.89 9.21
C GLU A 228 7.20 25.37 9.63
N GLN A 229 8.35 26.06 9.56
CA GLN A 229 8.38 27.49 9.85
C GLN A 229 7.57 28.32 8.84
N ASP A 230 7.45 27.84 7.59
CA ASP A 230 6.62 28.46 6.56
C ASP A 230 5.10 28.26 6.81
N ASP A 231 4.73 27.33 7.71
CA ASP A 231 3.35 27.10 8.14
C ASP A 231 2.92 27.99 9.32
N VAL A 232 3.85 28.77 9.90
CA VAL A 232 3.55 29.70 11.01
C VAL A 232 3.09 31.05 10.42
N PRO A 233 2.01 31.66 10.95
CA PRO A 233 1.51 32.94 10.45
C PRO A 233 2.60 34.01 10.42
N ALA A 234 2.71 34.72 9.29
CA ALA A 234 3.80 35.68 9.06
C ALA A 234 3.79 36.90 10.01
N ASP A 235 2.69 37.13 10.74
CA ASP A 235 2.55 38.17 11.75
C ASP A 235 2.81 37.69 13.19
N MET A 236 3.05 36.39 13.40
CA MET A 236 3.55 35.83 14.65
C MET A 236 5.08 35.84 14.72
N ASP A 237 5.61 35.75 15.94
CA ASP A 237 7.03 35.47 16.13
C ASP A 237 7.32 34.05 15.59
N SER A 238 8.49 33.87 14.97
CA SER A 238 8.97 32.55 14.58
C SER A 238 9.00 31.62 15.78
N LEU A 239 8.63 30.37 15.55
CA LEU A 239 8.68 29.34 16.56
C LEU A 239 10.11 28.80 16.62
N GLU A 240 10.56 28.48 17.82
CA GLU A 240 11.79 27.72 17.98
C GLU A 240 11.53 26.23 17.70
N PRO A 241 12.51 25.46 17.24
CA PRO A 241 12.31 24.05 16.86
C PRO A 241 11.58 23.18 17.91
N PRO A 242 11.84 23.32 19.23
CA PRO A 242 11.07 22.57 20.24
C PRO A 242 9.57 22.87 20.24
N GLU A 243 9.15 24.08 19.86
CA GLU A 243 7.75 24.49 19.86
C GLU A 243 6.97 23.81 18.72
N HIS A 244 7.56 23.70 17.52
CA HIS A 244 7.00 22.93 16.41
C HIS A 244 6.69 21.48 16.84
N ARG A 245 7.70 20.84 17.45
CA ARG A 245 7.62 19.48 17.98
C ARG A 245 6.55 19.31 19.06
N GLU A 246 6.47 20.25 19.99
CA GLU A 246 5.51 20.19 21.10
C GLU A 246 4.08 20.38 20.62
N ILE A 247 3.84 21.31 19.68
CA ILE A 247 2.52 21.52 19.09
C ILE A 247 2.04 20.27 18.36
N LEU A 248 2.89 19.70 17.50
CA LEU A 248 2.54 18.50 16.73
C LEU A 248 2.30 17.29 17.66
N GLY A 249 3.18 17.08 18.64
CA GLY A 249 3.02 16.01 19.63
C GLY A 249 1.76 16.15 20.49
N THR A 250 1.40 17.38 20.89
CA THR A 250 0.16 17.66 21.65
C THR A 250 -1.08 17.43 20.79
N TRP A 251 -1.00 17.64 19.47
CA TRP A 251 -2.07 17.30 18.56
C TRP A 251 -2.23 15.78 18.42
N PHE A 252 -1.14 15.03 18.22
CA PHE A 252 -1.17 13.57 18.17
C PHE A 252 -1.73 12.94 19.44
N GLU A 253 -1.29 13.39 20.63
CA GLU A 253 -1.76 12.86 21.91
C GLU A 253 -3.28 13.04 22.06
N ASP A 254 -3.79 14.20 21.69
CA ASP A 254 -5.21 14.52 21.80
C ASP A 254 -6.08 13.77 20.77
N MET A 255 -5.64 13.74 19.50
CA MET A 255 -6.42 13.12 18.43
C MET A 255 -6.41 11.59 18.50
N SER A 256 -5.26 10.97 18.80
CA SER A 256 -5.21 9.51 19.02
C SER A 256 -6.05 9.10 20.23
N ALA A 257 -6.01 9.87 21.33
CA ALA A 257 -6.87 9.59 22.49
C ALA A 257 -8.36 9.73 22.17
N TYR A 258 -8.73 10.68 21.30
CA TYR A 258 -10.11 10.81 20.83
C TYR A 258 -10.55 9.62 19.97
N VAL A 259 -9.72 9.19 19.01
CA VAL A 259 -9.96 7.98 18.19
C VAL A 259 -10.14 6.77 19.10
N LYS A 260 -9.21 6.51 20.03
CA LYS A 260 -9.30 5.38 20.99
C LYS A 260 -10.51 5.43 21.92
N ALA A 261 -11.08 6.61 22.17
CA ALA A 261 -12.30 6.76 22.96
C ALA A 261 -13.57 6.39 22.17
N LEU A 262 -13.53 6.53 20.84
CA LEU A 262 -14.62 6.17 19.92
C LEU A 262 -14.55 4.71 19.46
N ASP A 263 -13.33 4.20 19.31
CA ASP A 263 -12.99 2.90 18.76
C ASP A 263 -11.93 2.21 19.62
N GLY A 264 -12.32 1.09 20.23
CA GLY A 264 -11.43 0.26 21.05
C GLY A 264 -10.93 -1.00 20.34
N ASN A 265 -11.26 -1.18 19.06
CA ASN A 265 -10.95 -2.37 18.27
C ASN A 265 -9.72 -2.14 17.38
N HIS A 266 -9.64 -1.01 16.68
CA HIS A 266 -8.60 -0.75 15.68
C HIS A 266 -7.31 -0.14 16.24
N LEU A 267 -6.22 -0.36 15.50
CA LEU A 267 -4.94 0.32 15.72
C LEU A 267 -5.01 1.79 15.28
N VAL A 268 -4.13 2.62 15.84
CA VAL A 268 -3.97 4.04 15.52
C VAL A 268 -2.49 4.35 15.29
N SER A 269 -2.19 5.05 14.21
CA SER A 269 -0.84 5.55 13.90
C SER A 269 -0.86 7.04 13.53
N THR A 270 0.33 7.65 13.49
CA THR A 270 0.49 9.06 13.13
C THR A 270 0.30 9.31 11.63
N GLY A 271 0.78 8.38 10.78
CA GLY A 271 0.94 8.56 9.33
C GLY A 271 2.06 9.54 8.94
N SER A 272 2.99 9.78 9.87
CA SER A 272 4.19 10.60 9.65
C SER A 272 5.25 9.89 8.81
N GLU A 273 6.10 10.70 8.20
CA GLU A 273 7.24 10.26 7.37
C GLU A 273 8.38 9.68 8.22
N GLY A 274 8.31 9.86 9.54
CA GLY A 274 9.25 9.31 10.49
C GLY A 274 10.55 10.10 10.59
N HIS A 275 10.48 11.43 10.42
CA HIS A 275 11.64 12.28 10.62
C HIS A 275 12.00 12.38 12.12
N TYR A 276 13.29 12.33 12.40
CA TYR A 276 13.80 12.50 13.75
C TYR A 276 13.85 13.99 14.12
N TYR A 277 13.58 14.27 15.40
CA TYR A 277 13.83 15.60 15.93
C TYR A 277 15.32 15.91 15.98
N GLY A 278 15.72 17.09 15.52
CA GLY A 278 17.10 17.56 15.71
C GLY A 278 18.12 17.01 14.71
N THR A 279 17.90 15.87 14.08
CA THR A 279 18.96 15.17 13.32
C THR A 279 18.85 15.37 11.81
N TRP A 280 18.98 16.61 11.35
CA TRP A 280 19.48 16.94 10.02
C TRP A 280 20.22 18.29 10.05
N GLU A 281 20.99 18.55 11.11
CA GLU A 281 21.71 19.82 11.32
C GLU A 281 22.75 20.14 10.21
N ASP A 282 23.17 19.17 9.39
CA ASP A 282 24.26 19.34 8.42
C ASP A 282 23.89 19.18 6.92
N GLU A 283 22.71 18.66 6.55
CA GLU A 283 22.43 18.27 5.14
C GLU A 283 21.16 18.80 4.49
N TYR A 284 20.17 19.33 5.23
CA TYR A 284 19.13 20.16 4.60
C TYR A 284 19.69 21.56 4.30
N PRO A 285 19.65 22.06 3.06
CA PRO A 285 20.13 23.39 2.72
C PRO A 285 19.45 24.55 3.49
N ASP A 286 18.33 24.28 4.18
CA ASP A 286 17.37 25.30 4.58
C ASP A 286 17.04 25.36 6.08
N GLY A 287 17.56 24.47 6.94
CA GLY A 287 17.30 24.52 8.39
C GLY A 287 15.80 24.47 8.76
N ASN A 288 15.00 23.80 7.91
CA ASN A 288 13.56 23.74 8.03
C ASN A 288 13.18 22.54 8.92
N TRP A 289 12.62 22.84 10.08
CA TRP A 289 12.12 21.86 11.04
C TRP A 289 10.66 21.61 10.70
N ASP A 290 10.29 20.37 10.41
CA ASP A 290 8.92 19.98 10.08
C ASP A 290 8.09 19.61 11.33
N GLY A 291 8.67 19.78 12.51
CA GLY A 291 8.04 19.48 13.78
C GLY A 291 7.97 18.00 14.14
N GLN A 292 8.39 17.07 13.29
CA GLN A 292 8.33 15.64 13.63
C GLN A 292 9.40 15.24 14.66
N ASP A 293 9.05 14.26 15.49
CA ASP A 293 9.97 13.53 16.38
C ASP A 293 9.56 12.06 16.38
N TYR A 294 10.14 11.27 15.49
CA TYR A 294 9.81 9.85 15.31
C TYR A 294 9.67 9.10 16.63
N VAL A 295 10.66 9.22 17.52
CA VAL A 295 10.66 8.49 18.80
C VAL A 295 9.61 9.04 19.73
N ALA A 296 9.55 10.36 19.93
CA ALA A 296 8.65 10.92 20.94
C ALA A 296 7.17 10.87 20.54
N HIS A 297 6.85 11.08 19.26
CA HIS A 297 5.48 11.06 18.77
C HIS A 297 4.93 9.64 18.72
N HIS A 298 5.71 8.65 18.30
CA HIS A 298 5.27 7.25 18.35
C HIS A 298 5.34 6.62 19.75
N SER A 299 6.02 7.25 20.72
CA SER A 299 5.99 6.84 22.13
C SER A 299 4.69 7.20 22.86
N ILE A 300 3.79 7.96 22.24
CA ILE A 300 2.47 8.30 22.80
C ILE A 300 1.67 7.00 23.06
N GLU A 301 1.04 6.87 24.23
CA GLU A 301 0.38 5.62 24.68
C GLU A 301 -0.74 5.16 23.75
N THR A 302 -1.45 6.11 23.13
CA THR A 302 -2.61 5.86 22.25
C THR A 302 -2.24 5.68 20.77
N ILE A 303 -0.94 5.67 20.44
CA ILE A 303 -0.41 5.30 19.13
C ILE A 303 0.08 3.85 19.23
N ASP A 304 -0.35 2.96 18.35
CA ASP A 304 -0.03 1.52 18.45
C ASP A 304 1.10 1.10 17.51
N ALA A 305 1.31 1.82 16.41
CA ALA A 305 2.31 1.48 15.39
C ALA A 305 3.14 2.69 14.97
N CYS A 306 4.37 2.44 14.53
CA CYS A 306 5.32 3.46 14.11
C CYS A 306 5.33 3.59 12.58
N SER A 307 4.76 4.68 12.06
CA SER A 307 4.78 4.97 10.63
C SER A 307 6.06 5.69 10.21
N PHE A 308 6.54 5.40 9.02
CA PHE A 308 7.56 6.19 8.35
C PHE A 308 7.45 6.04 6.84
N HIS A 309 7.88 7.04 6.09
CA HIS A 309 7.87 7.06 4.62
C HIS A 309 9.31 7.17 4.10
N LEU A 310 9.52 7.05 2.78
CA LEU A 310 10.84 7.19 2.16
C LEU A 310 10.77 7.77 0.74
N TYR A 311 11.18 9.05 0.61
CA TYR A 311 11.30 9.73 -0.69
C TYR A 311 12.61 10.51 -0.84
N PRO A 312 13.75 9.83 -1.07
CA PRO A 312 15.05 10.48 -1.18
C PRO A 312 15.10 11.60 -2.23
N ASP A 313 14.43 11.39 -3.36
CA ASP A 313 14.37 12.35 -4.46
C ASP A 313 13.72 13.68 -4.04
N HIS A 314 12.66 13.63 -3.24
CA HIS A 314 11.97 14.82 -2.71
C HIS A 314 12.75 15.50 -1.60
N TRP A 315 13.48 14.73 -0.80
CA TRP A 315 14.28 15.25 0.30
C TRP A 315 15.67 15.72 -0.14
N ASN A 316 16.01 15.51 -1.42
CA ASN A 316 17.32 15.81 -2.00
C ASN A 316 18.45 15.09 -1.24
N VAL A 317 18.20 13.83 -0.88
CA VAL A 317 19.20 12.91 -0.28
C VAL A 317 19.51 11.77 -1.26
N PRO A 318 20.72 11.19 -1.23
CA PRO A 318 21.10 10.11 -2.13
C PRO A 318 20.25 8.84 -1.91
N LEU A 319 19.88 8.16 -3.00
CA LEU A 319 19.11 6.90 -2.94
C LEU A 319 19.80 5.83 -2.09
N GLU A 320 21.13 5.82 -2.06
CA GLU A 320 21.91 4.83 -1.31
C GLU A 320 21.73 4.94 0.21
N GLU A 321 21.19 6.05 0.72
CA GLU A 321 20.89 6.26 2.14
C GLU A 321 19.53 5.68 2.55
N GLY A 322 18.65 5.34 1.60
CA GLY A 322 17.30 4.84 1.89
C GLY A 322 17.28 3.54 2.71
N ALA A 323 18.20 2.62 2.43
CA ALA A 323 18.40 1.41 3.22
C ALA A 323 18.74 1.71 4.70
N GLU A 324 19.67 2.64 4.93
CA GLU A 324 20.02 3.05 6.30
C GLU A 324 18.86 3.78 6.99
N TYR A 325 18.07 4.56 6.23
CA TYR A 325 16.87 5.20 6.72
C TYR A 325 15.86 4.18 7.27
N ILE A 326 15.49 3.16 6.46
CA ILE A 326 14.54 2.10 6.84
C ILE A 326 15.03 1.38 8.10
N ARG A 327 16.28 0.90 8.06
CA ARG A 327 16.89 0.20 9.19
C ARG A 327 16.77 0.99 10.49
N ASN A 328 17.13 2.27 10.48
CA ASN A 328 17.15 3.07 11.69
C ASN A 328 15.75 3.25 12.29
N ARG A 329 14.71 3.39 11.44
CA ARG A 329 13.32 3.54 11.92
C ARG A 329 12.83 2.24 12.53
N VAL A 330 13.03 1.11 11.84
CA VAL A 330 12.61 -0.19 12.35
C VAL A 330 13.33 -0.53 13.66
N VAL A 331 14.64 -0.29 13.74
CA VAL A 331 15.42 -0.50 14.98
C VAL A 331 14.91 0.37 16.12
N ASP A 332 14.67 1.67 15.91
CA ASP A 332 14.18 2.54 16.98
C ASP A 332 12.75 2.19 17.42
N ALA A 333 11.88 1.82 16.46
CA ALA A 333 10.55 1.32 16.77
C ALA A 333 10.60 0.08 17.67
N HIS A 334 11.49 -0.86 17.36
CA HIS A 334 11.58 -2.12 18.09
C HIS A 334 12.33 -2.00 19.43
N GLU A 335 13.47 -1.32 19.44
CA GLU A 335 14.39 -1.30 20.57
C GLU A 335 14.14 -0.15 21.55
N GLU A 336 13.73 1.03 21.07
CA GLU A 336 13.54 2.23 21.90
C GLU A 336 12.05 2.46 22.23
N ILE A 337 11.15 2.27 21.27
CA ILE A 337 9.70 2.52 21.44
C ILE A 337 8.96 1.26 21.91
N GLY A 338 9.35 0.10 21.39
CA GLY A 338 8.74 -1.20 21.68
C GLY A 338 7.38 -1.41 21.01
N LYS A 339 7.24 -0.97 19.75
CA LYS A 339 6.02 -1.05 18.93
C LYS A 339 6.36 -1.51 17.51
N PRO A 340 5.41 -2.12 16.77
CA PRO A 340 5.63 -2.47 15.37
C PRO A 340 5.87 -1.23 14.50
N ALA A 341 6.59 -1.43 13.39
CA ALA A 341 6.92 -0.41 12.41
C ALA A 341 6.35 -0.76 11.04
N TYR A 342 5.89 0.25 10.30
CA TYR A 342 5.49 0.07 8.91
C TYR A 342 6.01 1.19 8.02
N LEU A 343 6.53 0.81 6.85
CA LEU A 343 6.95 1.71 5.79
C LEU A 343 5.72 2.10 4.97
N GLY A 344 5.05 3.17 5.38
CA GLY A 344 3.73 3.60 4.90
C GLY A 344 3.72 4.11 3.46
N GLU A 345 4.85 4.64 2.99
CA GLU A 345 5.06 5.05 1.60
C GLU A 345 6.54 4.95 1.25
N PHE A 346 6.85 4.51 0.04
CA PHE A 346 8.19 4.62 -0.53
C PHE A 346 8.16 4.48 -2.04
N ASN A 347 9.03 5.22 -2.72
CA ASN A 347 9.34 4.97 -4.13
C ASN A 347 10.59 5.74 -4.60
N VAL A 348 10.96 5.50 -5.86
CA VAL A 348 11.99 6.21 -6.62
C VAL A 348 11.33 6.92 -7.80
N ASP A 349 11.70 8.19 -8.02
CA ASP A 349 11.17 9.05 -9.09
C ASP A 349 11.64 8.57 -10.46
N ASP A 350 10.70 8.13 -11.31
CA ASP A 350 10.97 7.64 -12.66
C ASP A 350 11.27 8.75 -13.69
N THR A 351 11.07 10.01 -13.30
CA THR A 351 11.38 11.17 -14.13
C THR A 351 12.87 11.53 -14.06
N THR A 352 13.54 11.09 -12.99
CA THR A 352 14.96 11.38 -12.73
C THR A 352 15.85 10.13 -12.79
N HIS A 353 15.30 8.93 -12.57
CA HIS A 353 16.03 7.66 -12.64
C HIS A 353 15.45 6.71 -13.69
N ASP A 354 16.28 5.82 -14.24
CA ASP A 354 15.80 4.78 -15.15
C ASP A 354 15.20 3.58 -14.38
N LEU A 355 14.43 2.76 -15.09
CA LEU A 355 13.73 1.61 -14.49
C LEU A 355 14.68 0.60 -13.82
N GLU A 356 15.90 0.43 -14.35
CA GLU A 356 16.92 -0.45 -13.75
C GLU A 356 17.34 0.09 -12.39
N THR A 357 17.68 1.38 -12.30
CA THR A 357 18.03 2.05 -11.04
C THR A 357 16.88 2.01 -10.04
N LYS A 358 15.65 2.27 -10.50
CA LYS A 358 14.44 2.20 -9.68
C LYS A 358 14.26 0.80 -9.09
N ASN A 359 14.25 -0.25 -9.92
CA ASN A 359 14.04 -1.61 -9.45
C ASN A 359 15.18 -2.10 -8.53
N GLU A 360 16.46 -1.81 -8.85
CA GLU A 360 17.59 -2.16 -7.98
C GLU A 360 17.50 -1.48 -6.60
N THR A 361 17.05 -0.23 -6.57
CA THR A 361 16.90 0.55 -5.34
C THR A 361 15.72 0.03 -4.52
N LEU A 362 14.55 -0.18 -5.14
CA LEU A 362 13.37 -0.75 -4.48
C LEU A 362 13.67 -2.13 -3.90
N ALA A 363 14.33 -3.01 -4.66
CA ALA A 363 14.76 -4.33 -4.16
C ALA A 363 15.62 -4.20 -2.89
N SER A 364 16.57 -3.27 -2.87
CA SER A 364 17.42 -3.04 -1.68
C SER A 364 16.64 -2.56 -0.46
N TRP A 365 15.52 -1.86 -0.67
CA TRP A 365 14.66 -1.37 0.42
C TRP A 365 13.76 -2.49 0.96
N TYR A 366 13.23 -3.35 0.09
CA TYR A 366 12.54 -4.58 0.50
C TYR A 366 13.47 -5.51 1.29
N ASP A 367 14.70 -5.74 0.80
CA ASP A 367 15.71 -6.57 1.48
C ASP A 367 15.96 -6.10 2.92
N VAL A 368 16.08 -4.78 3.13
CA VAL A 368 16.33 -4.21 4.46
C VAL A 368 15.06 -4.22 5.32
N ALA A 369 13.88 -4.01 4.72
CA ALA A 369 12.63 -4.14 5.44
C ALA A 369 12.44 -5.56 5.99
N ASP A 370 12.80 -6.58 5.22
CA ASP A 370 12.85 -7.97 5.69
C ASP A 370 13.93 -8.17 6.78
N GLU A 371 15.20 -7.80 6.52
CA GLU A 371 16.34 -8.03 7.42
C GLU A 371 16.09 -7.49 8.85
N TYR A 372 15.42 -6.35 8.97
CA TYR A 372 15.16 -5.68 10.25
C TYR A 372 13.76 -5.91 10.80
N ASP A 373 12.95 -6.74 10.14
CA ASP A 373 11.65 -7.17 10.59
C ASP A 373 10.55 -6.10 10.54
N CYS A 374 10.55 -5.25 9.50
CA CYS A 374 9.47 -4.29 9.27
C CYS A 374 8.14 -5.04 9.09
N ASN A 375 7.08 -4.61 9.79
CA ASN A 375 5.84 -5.37 9.87
C ASN A 375 4.93 -5.19 8.65
N ALA A 376 5.03 -4.05 7.97
CA ALA A 376 4.36 -3.83 6.70
C ALA A 376 5.16 -2.86 5.81
N VAL A 377 5.05 -3.04 4.49
CA VAL A 377 5.64 -2.13 3.49
C VAL A 377 4.60 -1.79 2.44
N LEU A 378 4.48 -0.51 2.08
CA LEU A 378 3.44 -0.02 1.18
C LEU A 378 4.06 0.91 0.12
N PRO A 379 4.47 0.40 -1.06
CA PRO A 379 4.98 1.25 -2.12
C PRO A 379 3.94 2.26 -2.61
N TRP A 380 4.41 3.46 -2.97
CA TRP A 380 3.61 4.51 -3.58
C TRP A 380 3.92 4.61 -5.07
N GLN A 381 3.03 4.38 -6.02
CA GLN A 381 1.71 3.78 -5.85
C GLN A 381 1.47 2.76 -6.95
N VAL A 382 0.91 1.62 -6.58
CA VAL A 382 0.67 0.50 -7.50
C VAL A 382 -0.62 0.77 -8.26
N VAL A 383 -0.56 0.81 -9.58
CA VAL A 383 -1.68 1.23 -10.44
C VAL A 383 -1.93 0.26 -11.60
N LEU A 384 -3.13 0.33 -12.16
CA LEU A 384 -3.47 -0.37 -13.40
C LEU A 384 -2.62 0.17 -14.57
N GLU A 385 -2.28 -0.70 -15.52
CA GLU A 385 -1.45 -0.40 -16.71
C GLU A 385 -1.96 0.77 -17.57
N GLU A 386 -3.27 0.99 -17.61
CA GLU A 386 -3.89 2.09 -18.35
C GLU A 386 -3.90 3.42 -17.59
N THR A 387 -3.51 3.42 -16.32
CA THR A 387 -3.45 4.63 -15.50
C THR A 387 -2.39 5.56 -16.06
N GLN A 388 -2.75 6.82 -16.25
CA GLN A 388 -1.81 7.82 -16.72
C GLN A 388 -0.90 8.27 -15.57
N ASP A 389 0.40 8.31 -15.83
CA ASP A 389 1.36 8.92 -14.90
C ASP A 389 1.09 10.41 -14.64
N HIS A 390 1.03 10.76 -13.35
CA HIS A 390 0.65 12.06 -12.83
C HIS A 390 1.67 12.63 -11.84
N ASP A 391 2.50 11.80 -11.22
CA ASP A 391 3.41 12.19 -10.13
C ASP A 391 4.85 11.68 -10.30
N GLY A 392 5.13 10.81 -11.29
CA GLY A 392 6.46 10.23 -11.50
C GLY A 392 6.79 9.04 -10.58
N PHE A 393 5.78 8.55 -9.84
CA PHE A 393 5.92 7.46 -8.88
C PHE A 393 4.91 6.33 -9.13
N GLN A 394 4.33 6.25 -10.32
CA GLN A 394 3.48 5.11 -10.64
C GLN A 394 4.33 3.83 -10.73
N LEU A 395 3.79 2.76 -10.17
CA LEU A 395 4.34 1.41 -10.25
C LEU A 395 3.36 0.55 -11.03
N TYR A 396 3.77 0.23 -12.25
CA TYR A 396 3.06 -0.68 -13.13
C TYR A 396 3.54 -2.11 -12.86
N ALA A 397 2.61 -3.06 -12.77
CA ALA A 397 2.92 -4.47 -12.54
C ALA A 397 3.90 -5.02 -13.58
N SER A 398 3.75 -4.61 -14.85
CA SER A 398 4.65 -5.03 -15.94
C SER A 398 6.10 -4.55 -15.81
N GLU A 399 6.38 -3.56 -14.96
CA GLU A 399 7.70 -2.96 -14.79
C GLU A 399 8.36 -3.36 -13.46
N SER A 400 7.57 -3.38 -12.37
CA SER A 400 8.09 -3.55 -11.01
C SER A 400 7.28 -4.56 -10.17
N GLY A 401 6.23 -5.19 -10.72
CA GLY A 401 5.36 -6.13 -10.02
C GLY A 401 6.08 -7.34 -9.41
N HIS A 402 7.09 -7.86 -10.10
CA HIS A 402 7.93 -8.97 -9.60
C HIS A 402 8.55 -8.70 -8.23
N LEU A 403 8.90 -7.44 -7.89
CA LEU A 403 9.44 -7.12 -6.57
C LEU A 403 8.38 -7.24 -5.46
N ILE A 404 7.13 -6.93 -5.81
CA ILE A 404 5.98 -7.02 -4.91
C ILE A 404 5.62 -8.50 -4.71
N GLU A 405 5.60 -9.29 -5.80
CA GLU A 405 5.36 -10.74 -5.76
C GLU A 405 6.46 -11.47 -4.95
N GLU A 406 7.73 -11.11 -5.16
CA GLU A 406 8.86 -11.67 -4.41
C GLU A 406 8.75 -11.36 -2.91
N TYR A 407 8.33 -10.15 -2.54
CA TYR A 407 8.14 -9.78 -1.13
C TYR A 407 6.89 -10.39 -0.50
N ALA A 408 5.84 -10.68 -1.29
CA ALA A 408 4.65 -11.40 -0.81
C ALA A 408 5.04 -12.77 -0.22
N ALA A 409 5.92 -13.52 -0.91
CA ALA A 409 6.40 -14.81 -0.40
C ALA A 409 7.16 -14.68 0.94
N VAL A 410 7.91 -13.59 1.13
CA VAL A 410 8.57 -13.29 2.41
C VAL A 410 7.54 -13.01 3.50
N VAL A 411 6.51 -12.22 3.19
CA VAL A 411 5.41 -11.89 4.12
C VAL A 411 4.63 -13.14 4.52
N ASP A 412 4.36 -14.05 3.58
CA ASP A 412 3.69 -15.32 3.86
C ASP A 412 4.52 -16.18 4.82
N GLU A 413 5.83 -16.35 4.59
CA GLU A 413 6.71 -17.08 5.51
C GLU A 413 6.69 -16.49 6.93
N LYS A 414 6.75 -15.16 7.02
CA LYS A 414 6.78 -14.44 8.31
C LYS A 414 5.45 -14.47 9.05
N SER A 415 4.33 -14.49 8.33
CA SER A 415 2.97 -14.55 8.90
C SER A 415 2.57 -15.96 9.37
N GLY A 416 3.55 -16.85 9.53
CA GLY A 416 3.30 -18.23 9.91
C GLY A 416 2.62 -19.02 8.79
N GLY A 417 2.88 -18.62 7.53
CA GLY A 417 2.48 -19.34 6.32
C GLY A 417 2.58 -20.82 6.60
N SER A 418 1.45 -21.51 6.46
CA SER A 418 1.41 -22.95 6.64
C SER A 418 2.55 -23.53 5.83
N ASP A 419 3.43 -24.33 6.44
CA ASP A 419 4.23 -25.30 5.68
C ASP A 419 3.27 -25.86 4.62
N PRO A 420 3.52 -25.65 3.31
CA PRO A 420 2.59 -26.08 2.27
C PRO A 420 2.25 -27.52 2.56
N GLU A 421 0.96 -27.87 2.59
CA GLU A 421 0.47 -29.13 3.17
C GLU A 421 1.19 -30.33 2.53
N THR A 422 2.29 -30.80 3.12
CA THR A 422 3.18 -31.69 2.36
C THR A 422 2.55 -33.05 2.16
N ILE A 423 2.77 -33.63 0.96
CA ILE A 423 2.34 -34.99 0.67
C ILE A 423 3.55 -35.92 0.73
N PRO A 424 3.56 -36.93 1.62
CA PRO A 424 4.70 -37.83 1.72
C PRO A 424 4.79 -38.75 0.49
N VAL A 425 5.87 -38.59 -0.28
CA VAL A 425 6.20 -39.39 -1.47
C VAL A 425 7.44 -40.24 -1.19
N GLY A 426 7.23 -41.35 -0.49
CA GLY A 426 8.31 -42.25 -0.11
C GLY A 426 9.17 -41.69 1.02
N GLU A 427 10.34 -41.15 0.66
CA GLU A 427 11.24 -40.46 1.60
C GLU A 427 11.25 -38.94 1.43
N TYR A 428 10.50 -38.44 0.44
CA TYR A 428 10.33 -37.02 0.14
C TYR A 428 9.02 -36.49 0.70
N GLU A 429 8.97 -35.18 0.86
CA GLU A 429 7.78 -34.42 1.25
C GLU A 429 7.44 -33.50 0.08
N ALA A 430 6.50 -33.93 -0.77
CA ALA A 430 6.13 -33.19 -1.96
C ALA A 430 5.43 -31.89 -1.58
N ARG A 431 5.67 -30.85 -2.37
CA ARG A 431 5.14 -29.49 -2.16
C ARG A 431 4.46 -29.00 -3.44
N ASP A 432 3.46 -28.17 -3.21
CA ASP A 432 2.81 -27.31 -4.19
C ASP A 432 3.49 -25.95 -4.06
N LEU A 433 4.26 -25.52 -5.07
CA LEU A 433 5.05 -24.30 -4.98
C LEU A 433 4.31 -23.09 -5.51
N ASP A 434 3.25 -23.29 -6.29
CA ASP A 434 2.46 -22.23 -6.91
C ASP A 434 0.98 -22.22 -6.49
N ASP A 435 0.63 -23.04 -5.50
CA ASP A 435 -0.69 -23.21 -4.88
C ASP A 435 -1.81 -23.55 -5.90
N ASP A 436 -1.46 -24.18 -7.03
CA ASP A 436 -2.43 -24.58 -8.06
C ASP A 436 -3.18 -25.89 -7.72
N GLY A 437 -2.78 -26.54 -6.63
CA GLY A 437 -3.30 -27.80 -6.13
C GLY A 437 -2.55 -29.03 -6.64
N LEU A 438 -1.53 -28.85 -7.48
CA LEU A 438 -0.60 -29.89 -7.94
C LEU A 438 0.71 -29.82 -7.16
N TYR A 439 1.37 -30.97 -7.02
CA TYR A 439 2.54 -31.11 -6.16
C TYR A 439 3.76 -31.48 -7.00
N GLU A 440 4.25 -30.51 -7.76
CA GLU A 440 5.33 -30.64 -8.76
C GLU A 440 6.74 -30.68 -8.15
N ASP A 441 6.96 -30.09 -6.96
CA ASP A 441 8.17 -30.29 -6.16
C ASP A 441 8.06 -31.60 -5.37
N VAL A 442 8.09 -32.72 -6.10
CA VAL A 442 7.91 -34.07 -5.55
C VAL A 442 9.05 -34.44 -4.60
N ASN A 443 10.24 -33.88 -4.79
CA ASN A 443 11.42 -34.20 -4.01
C ASN A 443 11.63 -33.27 -2.79
N GLY A 444 10.91 -32.14 -2.75
CA GLY A 444 10.86 -31.21 -1.62
C GLY A 444 12.10 -30.32 -1.51
N ASP A 445 12.76 -30.02 -2.62
CA ASP A 445 13.96 -29.16 -2.66
C ASP A 445 13.67 -27.72 -3.11
N ASN A 446 12.38 -27.34 -3.15
CA ASN A 446 11.88 -26.03 -3.56
C ASN A 446 12.20 -25.67 -5.02
N GLU A 447 12.44 -26.67 -5.89
CA GLU A 447 12.64 -26.45 -7.32
C GLU A 447 11.94 -27.55 -8.14
N THR A 448 11.11 -27.18 -9.11
CA THR A 448 10.53 -28.14 -10.06
C THR A 448 11.57 -28.51 -11.12
N THR A 449 12.20 -29.67 -10.96
CA THR A 449 13.32 -30.11 -11.80
C THR A 449 13.17 -31.56 -12.30
N HIS A 450 14.19 -32.02 -13.04
CA HIS A 450 14.29 -33.44 -13.38
C HIS A 450 14.43 -34.34 -12.14
N GLY A 451 14.77 -33.78 -10.96
CA GLY A 451 14.76 -34.48 -9.68
C GLY A 451 13.37 -35.02 -9.34
N ASP A 452 12.35 -34.20 -9.54
CA ASP A 452 10.95 -34.47 -9.19
C ASP A 452 10.34 -35.54 -10.08
N VAL A 453 10.61 -35.49 -11.38
CA VAL A 453 10.19 -36.53 -12.32
C VAL A 453 10.78 -37.89 -11.92
N ASN A 454 12.03 -37.92 -11.43
CA ASN A 454 12.64 -39.15 -10.94
C ASN A 454 12.00 -39.61 -9.62
N ALA A 455 11.81 -38.70 -8.66
CA ALA A 455 11.16 -38.98 -7.39
C ALA A 455 9.74 -39.54 -7.60
N LEU A 456 8.95 -38.90 -8.46
CA LEU A 456 7.60 -39.31 -8.84
C LEU A 456 7.61 -40.68 -9.52
N PHE A 457 8.54 -40.94 -10.43
CA PHE A 457 8.65 -42.23 -11.11
C PHE A 457 9.05 -43.37 -10.17
N GLU A 458 10.00 -43.12 -9.27
CA GLU A 458 10.51 -44.09 -8.30
C GLU A 458 9.45 -44.43 -7.24
N HIS A 459 8.71 -43.41 -6.79
CA HIS A 459 7.74 -43.51 -5.71
C HIS A 459 6.27 -43.42 -6.13
N ARG A 460 5.94 -43.58 -7.43
CA ARG A 460 4.56 -43.61 -7.99
C ARG A 460 3.54 -44.53 -7.30
N ASP A 461 4.04 -45.43 -6.46
CA ASP A 461 3.27 -46.41 -5.70
C ASP A 461 3.19 -46.06 -4.18
N ALA A 462 3.66 -44.87 -3.79
CA ALA A 462 3.62 -44.35 -2.42
C ALA A 462 2.19 -44.08 -1.97
N ASP A 463 1.97 -44.18 -0.65
CA ASP A 463 0.65 -43.98 -0.07
C ASP A 463 0.19 -42.52 -0.21
N GLY A 464 1.09 -41.53 -0.19
CA GLY A 464 0.75 -40.12 -0.45
C GLY A 464 0.09 -39.94 -1.82
N ILE A 465 0.74 -40.39 -2.89
CA ILE A 465 0.20 -40.31 -4.26
C ILE A 465 -1.13 -41.09 -4.39
N ARG A 466 -1.25 -42.26 -3.77
CA ARG A 466 -2.48 -43.07 -3.87
C ARG A 466 -3.67 -42.47 -3.14
N ASN A 467 -3.42 -41.77 -2.04
CA ASN A 467 -4.46 -41.13 -1.24
C ASN A 467 -4.84 -39.77 -1.81
N ASN A 468 -3.92 -39.13 -2.54
CA ASN A 468 -4.05 -37.79 -3.10
C ASN A 468 -3.86 -37.81 -4.64
N PRO A 469 -4.63 -38.60 -5.41
CA PRO A 469 -4.37 -38.78 -6.84
C PRO A 469 -4.73 -37.56 -7.69
N GLU A 470 -5.48 -36.60 -7.15
CA GLU A 470 -5.87 -35.36 -7.84
C GLU A 470 -4.71 -34.36 -7.81
N GLN A 471 -3.91 -34.38 -6.74
CA GLN A 471 -2.74 -33.52 -6.52
C GLN A 471 -1.51 -33.90 -7.36
N PHE A 472 -1.57 -35.01 -8.10
CA PHE A 472 -0.51 -35.44 -9.02
C PHE A 472 -1.08 -35.73 -10.43
N ASP A 473 -2.27 -35.23 -10.75
CA ASP A 473 -2.95 -35.41 -12.06
C ASP A 473 -2.50 -34.35 -13.07
N PHE A 474 -1.19 -34.26 -13.32
CA PHE A 474 -0.58 -33.26 -14.21
C PHE A 474 -1.14 -33.28 -15.64
N ASP A 475 -1.70 -34.40 -16.11
CA ASP A 475 -2.31 -34.48 -17.44
C ASP A 475 -3.83 -34.12 -17.47
N GLY A 476 -4.41 -33.80 -16.31
CA GLY A 476 -5.80 -33.40 -16.11
C GLY A 476 -6.84 -34.47 -16.49
N ASN A 477 -6.46 -35.75 -16.50
CA ASN A 477 -7.35 -36.84 -16.95
C ASN A 477 -8.23 -37.42 -15.83
N GLY A 478 -8.09 -36.92 -14.60
CA GLY A 478 -8.82 -37.28 -13.39
C GLY A 478 -8.28 -38.54 -12.72
N ARG A 479 -7.01 -38.92 -12.98
CA ARG A 479 -6.35 -40.08 -12.35
C ARG A 479 -4.83 -40.03 -12.56
N PHE A 480 -4.11 -40.24 -11.46
CA PHE A 480 -2.67 -40.52 -11.50
C PHE A 480 -2.29 -41.80 -12.28
N GLY A 481 -1.28 -41.68 -13.14
CA GLY A 481 -0.76 -42.70 -14.03
C GLY A 481 0.58 -42.32 -14.67
N PHE A 482 1.01 -43.11 -15.66
CA PHE A 482 2.30 -42.87 -16.33
C PHE A 482 2.27 -41.63 -17.24
N SER A 483 1.10 -41.16 -17.64
CA SER A 483 0.94 -39.95 -18.43
C SER A 483 1.23 -38.70 -17.61
N ASP A 484 0.92 -38.69 -16.31
CA ASP A 484 1.23 -37.57 -15.41
C ASP A 484 2.74 -37.38 -15.22
N ILE A 485 3.50 -38.47 -15.11
CA ILE A 485 4.97 -38.42 -15.05
C ILE A 485 5.55 -37.83 -16.35
N LEU A 486 4.88 -38.04 -17.49
CA LEU A 486 5.29 -37.45 -18.76
C LEU A 486 4.85 -36.00 -18.88
N ALA A 487 3.69 -35.63 -18.33
CA ALA A 487 3.20 -34.26 -18.29
C ALA A 487 4.13 -33.38 -17.44
N LEU A 488 4.48 -33.82 -16.23
CA LEU A 488 5.46 -33.13 -15.38
C LEU A 488 6.83 -32.99 -16.07
N LEU A 489 7.26 -33.98 -16.86
CA LEU A 489 8.49 -33.88 -17.65
C LEU A 489 8.38 -32.89 -18.84
N GLU A 490 7.18 -32.67 -19.37
CA GLU A 490 6.94 -31.72 -20.47
C GLU A 490 6.86 -30.27 -19.99
N GLU A 491 6.67 -30.06 -18.68
CA GLU A 491 6.64 -28.74 -18.02
C GLU A 491 8.05 -28.20 -17.67
N LEU A 492 9.07 -29.07 -17.63
CA LEU A 492 10.50 -28.73 -17.46
C LEU A 492 11.18 -28.28 -18.77
#